data_AF-A0A9P5Q0K3-F1
#
_entry.id   AF-A0A9P5Q0K3-F1
#
_cell.length_a   1.000
_cell.length_b   1.000
_cell.length_c   1.000
_cell.angle_alpha   90.00
_cell.angle_beta   90.00
_cell.angle_gamma   90.00
#
_symmetry.space_group_name_H-M   'P 1'
#
loop_
_entity.id
_entity.type
_entity.pdbx_description
1 polymer ?
#
loop_
_entity_poly.entity_id
_entity_poly.type
_entity_poly.pdbx_seq_one_letter_code
_entity_poly.pdbx_strand_id
1 'polypeptide(L)'
;MATITPLPSRNKLKAPKWDSQNEEQLPTFFEEYETVAVDAGIVDDDEQMKKEVLCYVDTLTMRFWHTLDTFAGNDKTWDEFKSEILSNYPGAEKLPEATTEDLKKIVRKYAKEGISNMQLLAQYHREFTTTAKSLAD
;
A
#
# COMPACT_ATOMS: atom_id res chain seq x y z
N MET A 1 3.62 -3.27 -30.57
CA MET A 1 3.97 -4.49 -29.82
C MET A 1 4.11 -4.07 -28.37
N ALA A 2 3.17 -4.44 -27.50
CA ALA A 2 3.29 -4.13 -26.07
C ALA A 2 4.48 -4.93 -25.52
N THR A 3 5.49 -4.24 -25.03
CA THR A 3 6.63 -4.85 -24.36
C THR A 3 6.12 -5.41 -23.03
N ILE A 4 6.01 -6.73 -22.93
CA ILE A 4 5.72 -7.41 -21.67
C ILE A 4 6.93 -7.16 -20.77
N THR A 5 6.76 -6.34 -19.74
CA THR A 5 7.84 -6.12 -18.76
C THR A 5 7.82 -7.30 -17.79
N PRO A 6 8.92 -8.06 -17.66
CA PRO A 6 8.98 -9.11 -16.65
C PRO A 6 8.90 -8.47 -15.27
N LEU A 7 8.23 -9.15 -14.34
CA LEU A 7 8.05 -8.68 -12.97
C LEU A 7 9.37 -8.23 -12.33
N PRO A 8 9.38 -7.07 -11.65
CA PRO A 8 10.57 -6.57 -11.00
C PRO A 8 10.98 -7.51 -9.88
N SER A 9 12.15 -8.13 -9.99
CA SER A 9 12.71 -8.93 -8.90
C SER A 9 12.73 -8.10 -7.60
N ARG A 10 12.43 -8.73 -6.44
CA ARG A 10 12.37 -8.12 -5.08
C ARG A 10 13.45 -7.07 -4.74
N ASN A 11 14.61 -7.15 -5.38
CA ASN A 11 15.76 -6.23 -5.20
C ASN A 11 15.82 -5.04 -6.18
N LYS A 12 14.80 -4.83 -7.02
CA LYS A 12 14.74 -3.69 -7.95
C LYS A 12 14.00 -2.52 -7.32
N LEU A 13 14.41 -1.30 -7.69
CA LEU A 13 13.80 -0.05 -7.22
C LEU A 13 12.30 0.09 -7.54
N LYS A 14 11.79 -0.69 -8.50
CA LYS A 14 10.37 -0.73 -8.90
C LYS A 14 9.59 -1.87 -8.25
N ALA A 15 10.22 -2.67 -7.38
CA ALA A 15 9.52 -3.74 -6.67
C ALA A 15 8.70 -3.13 -5.52
N PRO A 16 7.39 -3.40 -5.42
CA PRO A 16 6.61 -3.02 -4.25
C PRO A 16 7.24 -3.68 -3.02
N LYS A 17 7.37 -2.91 -1.94
CA LYS A 17 7.90 -3.40 -0.67
C LYS A 17 6.83 -3.29 0.38
N TRP A 18 6.53 -4.43 1.00
CA TRP A 18 5.65 -4.47 2.15
C TRP A 18 6.48 -4.37 3.42
N ASP A 19 6.23 -3.33 4.22
CA ASP A 19 6.80 -3.16 5.54
C ASP A 19 5.73 -3.47 6.59
N SER A 20 5.90 -4.59 7.28
CA SER A 20 4.91 -5.11 8.24
C SER A 20 4.71 -4.22 9.48
N GLN A 21 5.53 -3.17 9.64
CA GLN A 21 5.38 -2.15 10.69
C GLN A 21 4.42 -1.00 10.29
N ASN A 22 4.13 -0.83 9.00
CA ASN A 22 3.28 0.24 8.49
C ASN A 22 2.01 -0.35 7.88
N GLU A 23 1.11 -0.82 8.74
CA GLU A 23 -0.18 -1.42 8.36
C GLU A 23 -0.97 -0.48 7.40
N GLU A 24 -0.87 0.83 7.61
CA GLU A 24 -1.51 1.88 6.79
C GLU A 24 -1.08 1.88 5.31
N GLN A 25 0.10 1.33 4.99
CA GLN A 25 0.61 1.27 3.62
C GLN A 25 0.13 0.04 2.86
N LEU A 26 -0.58 -0.89 3.51
CA LEU A 26 -1.04 -2.13 2.90
C LEU A 26 -1.96 -1.92 1.70
N PRO A 27 -2.96 -1.01 1.75
CA PRO A 27 -3.77 -0.71 0.57
C PRO A 27 -2.93 -0.18 -0.60
N THR A 28 -2.00 0.76 -0.35
CA THR A 28 -1.11 1.30 -1.38
C THR A 28 -0.17 0.24 -1.95
N PHE A 29 0.34 -0.66 -1.10
CA PHE A 29 1.16 -1.78 -1.54
C PHE A 29 0.40 -2.69 -2.52
N PHE A 30 -0.88 -2.99 -2.23
CA PHE A 30 -1.71 -3.77 -3.13
C PHE A 30 -1.96 -3.06 -4.46
N GLU A 31 -2.24 -1.75 -4.46
CA GLU A 31 -2.41 -0.97 -5.71
C GLU A 31 -1.14 -0.96 -6.58
N GLU A 32 0.04 -0.77 -5.96
CA GLU A 32 1.33 -0.83 -6.66
C GLU A 32 1.57 -2.25 -7.23
N TYR A 33 1.24 -3.27 -6.45
CA TYR A 33 1.36 -4.66 -6.89
C TYR A 33 0.42 -4.99 -8.06
N GLU A 34 -0.84 -4.58 -7.99
CA GLU A 34 -1.82 -4.77 -9.07
C GLU A 34 -1.37 -4.05 -10.34
N THR A 35 -0.80 -2.84 -10.22
CA THR A 35 -0.24 -2.10 -11.36
C THR A 35 0.91 -2.87 -12.02
N VAL A 36 1.81 -3.45 -11.22
CA VAL A 36 2.91 -4.28 -11.71
C VAL A 36 2.40 -5.59 -12.32
N ALA A 37 1.38 -6.21 -11.73
CA ALA A 37 0.74 -7.41 -12.23
C ALA A 37 0.06 -7.18 -13.59
N VAL A 38 -0.57 -6.02 -13.78
CA VAL A 38 -1.15 -5.58 -15.06
C VAL A 38 -0.05 -5.37 -16.11
N ASP A 39 1.05 -4.69 -15.76
CA ASP A 39 2.18 -4.46 -16.68
C ASP A 39 2.85 -5.78 -17.14
N ALA A 40 2.88 -6.77 -16.25
CA ALA A 40 3.39 -8.11 -16.52
C ALA A 40 2.37 -9.04 -17.21
N GLY A 41 1.09 -8.65 -17.26
CA GLY A 41 0.02 -9.44 -17.86
C GLY A 41 -0.40 -10.66 -17.04
N ILE A 42 -0.14 -10.67 -15.72
CA ILE A 42 -0.51 -11.78 -14.80
C ILE A 42 -1.81 -11.51 -14.03
N VAL A 43 -2.48 -10.38 -14.28
CA VAL A 43 -3.71 -9.95 -13.58
C VAL A 43 -4.90 -10.90 -13.78
N ASP A 44 -4.91 -11.70 -14.84
CA ASP A 44 -5.96 -12.68 -15.15
C ASP A 44 -5.74 -14.03 -14.43
N ASP A 45 -4.60 -14.20 -13.76
CA ASP A 45 -4.17 -15.45 -13.14
C ASP A 45 -4.08 -15.27 -11.62
N ASP A 46 -5.21 -15.48 -10.92
CA ASP A 46 -5.31 -15.29 -9.47
C ASP A 46 -4.26 -16.11 -8.69
N GLU A 47 -3.95 -17.32 -9.17
CA GLU A 47 -2.95 -18.19 -8.55
C GLU A 47 -1.54 -17.61 -8.65
N GLN A 48 -1.17 -17.10 -9.84
CA GLN A 48 0.11 -16.39 -10.00
C GLN A 48 0.13 -15.14 -9.16
N MET A 49 -0.95 -14.36 -9.12
CA MET A 49 -1.02 -13.14 -8.30
C MET A 49 -0.78 -13.44 -6.81
N LYS A 50 -1.36 -14.51 -6.28
CA LYS A 50 -1.14 -14.93 -4.88
C LYS A 50 0.30 -15.37 -4.63
N LYS A 51 0.91 -16.13 -5.53
CA LYS A 51 2.29 -16.62 -5.36
C LYS A 51 3.30 -15.49 -5.47
N GLU A 52 3.07 -14.57 -6.39
CA GLU A 52 3.99 -13.50 -6.72
C GLU A 52 3.98 -12.39 -5.65
N VAL A 53 2.82 -12.06 -5.07
CA VAL A 53 2.75 -11.08 -3.97
C VAL A 53 3.61 -11.50 -2.77
N LEU A 54 3.72 -12.82 -2.50
CA LEU A 54 4.55 -13.35 -1.42
C LEU A 54 6.05 -13.07 -1.62
N CYS A 55 6.49 -12.83 -2.85
CA CYS A 55 7.87 -12.46 -3.15
C CYS A 55 8.22 -11.06 -2.62
N TYR A 56 7.22 -10.19 -2.49
CA TYR A 56 7.36 -8.78 -2.12
C TYR A 56 7.18 -8.50 -0.62
N VAL A 57 6.78 -9.51 0.16
CA VAL A 57 6.59 -9.40 1.61
C VAL A 57 7.71 -10.04 2.43
N ASP A 58 7.83 -9.65 3.69
CA ASP A 58 8.73 -10.29 4.66
C ASP A 58 8.38 -11.74 4.94
N THR A 59 9.36 -12.52 5.39
CA THR A 59 9.17 -13.95 5.69
C THR A 59 8.10 -14.20 6.76
N LEU A 60 7.92 -13.27 7.71
CA LEU A 60 6.86 -13.38 8.73
C LEU A 60 5.48 -13.20 8.10
N THR A 61 5.29 -12.15 7.31
CA THR A 61 4.04 -11.87 6.59
C THR A 61 3.73 -12.95 5.58
N MET A 62 4.74 -13.43 4.86
CA MET A 62 4.60 -14.56 3.93
C MET A 62 4.03 -15.79 4.64
N ARG A 63 4.56 -16.15 5.81
CA ARG A 63 4.05 -17.28 6.60
C ARG A 63 2.61 -17.05 7.03
N PHE A 64 2.29 -15.84 7.46
CA PHE A 64 0.93 -15.49 7.86
C PHE A 64 -0.04 -15.59 6.67
N TRP A 65 0.30 -15.02 5.52
CA TRP A 65 -0.51 -15.10 4.30
C TRP A 65 -0.68 -16.52 3.78
N HIS A 66 0.33 -17.38 3.97
CA HIS A 66 0.24 -18.81 3.63
C HIS A 66 -0.71 -19.59 4.57
N THR A 67 -1.02 -19.07 5.77
CA THR A 67 -1.99 -19.70 6.68
C THR A 67 -3.44 -19.34 6.35
N LEU A 68 -3.66 -18.40 5.45
CA LEU A 68 -4.99 -17.95 5.06
C LEU A 68 -5.69 -18.99 4.18
N ASP A 69 -6.96 -19.27 4.48
CA ASP A 69 -7.76 -20.25 3.73
C ASP A 69 -7.96 -19.79 2.27
N THR A 70 -8.05 -18.46 2.10
CA THR A 70 -8.09 -17.79 0.80
C THR A 70 -6.85 -17.99 -0.06
N PHE A 71 -5.70 -18.31 0.55
CA PHE A 71 -4.48 -18.68 -0.20
C PHE A 71 -4.51 -20.14 -0.66
N ALA A 72 -4.99 -21.05 0.19
CA ALA A 72 -5.03 -22.48 -0.09
C ALA A 72 -6.14 -22.88 -1.08
N GLY A 73 -7.24 -22.11 -1.13
CA GLY A 73 -8.35 -22.34 -2.05
C GLY A 73 -8.02 -21.95 -3.50
N ASN A 74 -8.04 -22.92 -4.41
CA ASN A 74 -7.89 -22.68 -5.85
C ASN A 74 -9.13 -22.00 -6.47
N ASP A 75 -10.27 -22.03 -5.78
CA ASP A 75 -11.52 -21.37 -6.15
C ASP A 75 -11.64 -19.93 -5.63
N LYS A 76 -10.65 -19.47 -4.85
CA LYS A 76 -10.66 -18.14 -4.23
C LYS A 76 -9.98 -17.15 -5.17
N THR A 77 -10.61 -16.01 -5.42
CA THR A 77 -10.02 -14.95 -6.24
C THR A 77 -8.98 -14.16 -5.46
N TRP A 78 -8.18 -13.37 -6.18
CA TRP A 78 -7.25 -12.39 -5.62
C TRP A 78 -7.97 -11.39 -4.70
N ASP A 79 -9.17 -10.95 -5.08
CA ASP A 79 -9.96 -10.00 -4.31
C ASP A 79 -10.39 -10.55 -2.93
N GLU A 80 -10.82 -11.82 -2.88
CA GLU A 80 -11.15 -12.51 -1.62
C GLU A 80 -9.92 -12.60 -0.70
N PHE A 81 -8.76 -12.91 -1.26
CA PHE A 81 -7.49 -12.97 -0.53
C PHE A 81 -7.06 -11.60 0.00
N LYS A 82 -7.16 -10.55 -0.83
CA LYS A 82 -6.88 -9.17 -0.42
C LYS A 82 -7.82 -8.70 0.68
N SER A 83 -9.11 -8.99 0.57
CA SER A 83 -10.14 -8.64 1.57
C SER A 83 -9.88 -9.33 2.92
N GLU A 84 -9.52 -10.61 2.89
CA GLU A 84 -9.20 -11.37 4.10
C GLU A 84 -7.92 -10.84 4.78
N ILE A 85 -6.88 -10.53 3.99
CA ILE A 85 -5.68 -9.85 4.50
C ILE A 85 -6.06 -8.52 5.14
N LEU A 86 -6.77 -7.63 4.43
CA LEU A 86 -7.17 -6.33 4.97
C LEU A 86 -8.00 -6.47 6.25
N SER A 87 -8.85 -7.50 6.35
CA SER A 87 -9.63 -7.79 7.57
C SER A 87 -8.75 -8.20 8.75
N ASN A 88 -7.59 -8.82 8.50
CA ASN A 88 -6.65 -9.19 9.55
C ASN A 88 -5.72 -8.03 9.97
N TYR A 89 -5.59 -6.99 9.13
CA TYR A 89 -4.80 -5.79 9.44
C TYR A 89 -5.75 -4.61 9.67
N PRO A 90 -6.31 -4.42 10.88
CA PRO A 90 -7.20 -3.29 11.16
C PRO A 90 -6.50 -1.92 10.99
N GLY A 91 -5.16 -1.87 11.04
CA GLY A 91 -4.39 -0.67 10.70
C GLY A 91 -4.24 -0.40 9.20
N ALA A 92 -4.63 -1.37 8.35
CA ALA A 92 -4.66 -1.26 6.89
C ALA A 92 -6.01 -0.80 6.33
N GLU A 93 -7.03 -0.70 7.18
CA GLU A 93 -8.25 0.03 6.84
C GLU A 93 -7.79 1.39 6.34
N LYS A 94 -8.11 1.68 5.06
CA LYS A 94 -7.70 2.89 4.33
C LYS A 94 -7.58 4.03 5.32
N LEU A 95 -6.41 4.69 5.35
CA LEU A 95 -6.24 5.99 6.00
C LEU A 95 -7.58 6.72 5.90
N PRO A 96 -8.28 6.91 7.03
CA PRO A 96 -9.65 7.42 6.99
C PRO A 96 -9.61 8.65 6.12
N GLU A 97 -10.46 8.69 5.07
CA GLU A 97 -10.61 9.79 4.12
C GLU A 97 -10.11 11.06 4.76
N ALA A 98 -8.93 11.52 4.32
CA ALA A 98 -8.04 12.39 5.07
C ALA A 98 -8.82 13.44 5.85
N THR A 99 -9.13 13.14 7.12
CA THR A 99 -10.28 13.83 7.73
C THR A 99 -9.85 15.25 8.07
N THR A 100 -10.78 16.18 8.18
CA THR A 100 -10.49 17.55 8.64
C THR A 100 -9.73 17.58 9.97
N GLU A 101 -9.80 16.51 10.77
CA GLU A 101 -9.00 16.30 11.98
C GLU A 101 -7.51 16.04 11.72
N ASP A 102 -7.16 15.31 10.66
CA ASP A 102 -5.77 15.04 10.28
C ASP A 102 -5.10 16.32 9.76
N LEU A 103 -5.84 17.10 8.97
CA LEU A 103 -5.42 18.44 8.54
C LEU A 103 -5.24 19.39 9.74
N LYS A 104 -6.12 19.33 10.74
CA LYS A 104 -5.94 20.07 12.00
C LYS A 104 -4.71 19.59 12.78
N LYS A 105 -4.39 18.30 12.74
CA LYS A 105 -3.22 17.72 13.42
C LYS A 105 -1.92 18.24 12.79
N ILE A 106 -1.86 18.32 11.46
CA ILE A 106 -0.74 18.93 10.72
C ILE A 106 -0.59 20.39 11.15
N VAL A 107 -1.66 21.20 11.08
CA VAL A 107 -1.60 22.62 11.49
C VAL A 107 -1.15 22.77 12.94
N ARG A 108 -1.66 21.95 13.87
CA ARG A 108 -1.26 21.98 15.29
C ARG A 108 0.20 21.57 15.50
N LYS A 109 0.70 20.58 14.77
CA LYS A 109 2.10 20.14 14.83
C LYS A 109 3.03 21.29 14.48
N TYR A 110 2.84 21.90 13.31
CA TYR A 110 3.68 23.00 12.85
C TYR A 110 3.43 24.32 13.60
N ALA A 111 2.23 24.54 14.17
CA ALA A 111 1.97 25.65 15.07
C ALA A 111 2.70 25.51 16.42
N LYS A 112 2.86 24.28 16.92
CA LYS A 112 3.58 23.99 18.17
C LYS A 112 5.10 24.00 17.98
N GLU A 113 5.57 23.46 16.86
CA GLU A 113 7.01 23.38 16.54
C GLU A 113 7.57 24.71 16.05
N GLY A 114 6.72 25.54 15.41
CA GLY A 114 7.11 26.83 14.85
C GLY A 114 7.85 26.67 13.53
N ILE A 115 7.38 27.35 12.49
CA ILE A 115 8.03 27.32 11.18
C ILE A 115 9.17 28.33 11.18
N SER A 116 10.37 27.89 11.56
CA SER A 116 11.54 28.76 11.66
C SER A 116 12.38 28.82 10.38
N ASN A 117 12.15 27.92 9.42
CA ASN A 117 12.95 27.80 8.20
C ASN A 117 12.11 27.47 6.97
N MET A 118 12.62 27.85 5.80
CA MET A 118 11.94 27.64 4.52
C MET A 118 11.76 26.16 4.16
N GLN A 119 12.66 25.27 4.61
CA GLN A 119 12.49 23.83 4.46
C GLN A 119 11.29 23.30 5.25
N LEU A 120 11.12 23.76 6.49
CA LEU A 120 9.96 23.39 7.33
C LEU A 120 8.65 23.92 6.73
N LEU A 121 8.68 25.13 6.15
CA LEU A 121 7.53 25.71 5.44
C LEU A 121 7.16 24.87 4.21
N ALA A 122 8.15 24.46 3.42
CA ALA A 122 7.93 23.61 2.25
C ALA A 122 7.40 22.22 2.65
N GLN A 123 7.88 21.66 3.76
CA GLN A 123 7.40 20.38 4.29
C GLN A 123 5.95 20.50 4.77
N TYR A 124 5.62 21.52 5.58
CA TYR A 124 4.25 21.84 5.96
C TYR A 124 3.33 21.95 4.74
N HIS A 125 3.75 22.71 3.72
CA HIS A 125 2.94 22.93 2.52
C HIS A 125 2.66 21.63 1.76
N ARG A 126 3.66 20.74 1.63
CA ARG A 126 3.49 19.43 0.99
C ARG A 126 2.51 18.56 1.77
N GLU A 127 2.72 18.41 3.08
CA GLU A 127 1.84 17.57 3.91
C GLU A 127 0.41 18.11 3.96
N PHE A 128 0.25 19.43 4.17
CA PHE A 128 -1.06 20.07 4.20
C PHE A 128 -1.80 19.91 2.87
N THR A 129 -1.12 20.11 1.74
CA THR A 129 -1.76 20.05 0.41
C THR A 129 -2.12 18.61 0.03
N THR A 130 -1.31 17.62 0.40
CA THR A 130 -1.63 16.21 0.19
C THR A 130 -2.89 15.82 0.95
N THR A 131 -2.95 16.11 2.26
CA THR A 131 -4.12 15.82 3.10
C THR A 131 -5.35 16.62 2.66
N ALA A 132 -5.19 17.89 2.29
CA ALA A 132 -6.29 18.72 1.81
C ALA A 132 -6.88 18.24 0.48
N LYS A 133 -6.03 17.74 -0.44
CA LYS A 133 -6.49 17.20 -1.72
C LYS A 133 -7.23 15.88 -1.55
N SER A 134 -6.77 15.01 -0.64
CA SER A 134 -7.49 13.77 -0.30
C SER A 134 -8.81 14.00 0.45
N LEU A 135 -9.10 15.22 0.92
CA LEU A 135 -10.40 15.60 1.52
C LEU A 135 -11.38 16.19 0.49
N ALA A 136 -10.86 16.65 -0.65
CA ALA A 136 -11.64 17.37 -1.66
C ALA A 136 -12.10 16.49 -2.84
N ASP A 137 -11.65 15.23 -2.88
CA ASP A 137 -12.09 14.17 -3.80
C ASP A 137 -13.16 13.31 -3.11
#